data_AF-A0A940FXU9-F1
#
_entry.id   AF-A0A940FXU9-F1
#
_cell.length_a   1.000
_cell.length_b   1.000
_cell.length_c   1.000
_cell.angle_alpha   90.00
_cell.angle_beta   90.00
_cell.angle_gamma   90.00
#
_symmetry.space_group_name_H-M   'P 1'
#
loop_
_entity.id
_entity.type
_entity.pdbx_description
1 polymer ?
#
loop_
_entity_poly.entity_id
_entity_poly.type
_entity_poly.pdbx_seq_one_letter_code
_entity_poly.pdbx_strand_id
1 'polypeptide(L)'
;MHIEITSALQSALQAFSDAERDLIAIGKRTDPERKFDLVQHRRKFVEQMGLVSQMIDRDGALQRRPEMVMEMNSRLSAFRFAIGQHQASWPAVRIDDDAAAYAESARGTYAKADRFWDWCSENLTFERHSAIFPSS
;
A
#
# COMPACT_ATOMS: atom_id res chain seq x y z
N MET A 1 17.98 -14.21 1.60
CA MET A 1 17.44 -15.47 1.02
C MET A 1 16.02 -15.14 0.60
N HIS A 2 15.72 -15.15 -0.69
CA HIS A 2 14.39 -14.78 -1.18
C HIS A 2 13.50 -16.02 -1.26
N ILE A 3 12.25 -15.88 -0.80
CA ILE A 3 11.22 -16.89 -0.92
C ILE A 3 10.57 -16.74 -2.30
N GLU A 4 10.61 -17.82 -3.07
CA GLU A 4 9.86 -17.91 -4.32
C GLU A 4 8.37 -18.03 -4.03
N ILE A 5 7.66 -16.91 -4.14
CA ILE A 5 6.21 -16.83 -3.94
C ILE A 5 5.45 -17.34 -5.16
N THR A 6 4.21 -17.74 -4.96
CA THR A 6 3.33 -18.14 -6.06
C THR A 6 2.98 -16.97 -6.97
N SER A 7 2.66 -17.27 -8.24
CA SER A 7 2.20 -16.27 -9.20
C SER A 7 0.93 -15.54 -8.74
N ALA A 8 0.09 -16.18 -7.92
CA ALA A 8 -1.11 -15.57 -7.34
C ALA A 8 -0.76 -14.46 -6.35
N LEU A 9 0.16 -14.72 -5.42
CA LEU A 9 0.63 -13.71 -4.47
C LEU A 9 1.41 -12.60 -5.19
N GLN A 10 2.26 -12.96 -6.17
CA GLN A 10 2.98 -11.98 -6.98
C GLN A 10 2.03 -11.04 -7.72
N SER A 11 0.97 -11.58 -8.34
CA SER A 11 -0.04 -10.77 -9.03
C SER A 11 -0.82 -9.86 -8.08
N ALA A 12 -1.15 -10.34 -6.87
CA ALA A 12 -1.83 -9.54 -5.86
C ALA A 12 -0.94 -8.39 -5.36
N LEU A 13 0.34 -8.65 -5.10
CA LEU A 13 1.31 -7.63 -4.70
C LEU A 13 1.51 -6.59 -5.81
N GLN A 14 1.55 -7.02 -7.07
CA GLN A 14 1.64 -6.11 -8.21
C GLN A 14 0.40 -5.21 -8.31
N ALA A 15 -0.80 -5.78 -8.28
CA ALA A 15 -2.04 -5.01 -8.33
C ALA A 15 -2.18 -4.03 -7.15
N PHE A 16 -1.69 -4.43 -5.97
CA PHE A 16 -1.65 -3.57 -4.80
C PHE A 16 -0.66 -2.40 -4.96
N SER A 17 0.55 -2.67 -5.46
CA SER A 17 1.54 -1.63 -5.79
C SER A 17 1.00 -0.66 -6.85
N ASP A 18 0.31 -1.17 -7.87
CA ASP A 18 -0.30 -0.34 -8.90
C ASP A 18 -1.41 0.56 -8.34
N ALA A 19 -2.28 0.01 -7.48
CA ALA A 19 -3.32 0.80 -6.82
C ALA A 19 -2.74 1.90 -5.92
N GLU A 20 -1.62 1.62 -5.24
CA GLU A 20 -0.91 2.63 -4.44
C GLU A 20 -0.38 3.76 -5.32
N ARG A 21 0.32 3.42 -6.42
CA ARG A 21 0.85 4.39 -7.37
C ARG A 21 -0.27 5.28 -7.92
N ASP A 22 -1.39 4.68 -8.33
CA ASP A 22 -2.53 5.43 -8.87
C ASP A 22 -3.06 6.43 -7.82
N LEU A 23 -3.17 6.01 -6.56
CA LEU A 23 -3.64 6.86 -5.46
C LEU A 23 -2.68 8.04 -5.20
N ILE A 24 -1.37 7.81 -5.26
CA ILE A 24 -0.39 8.89 -5.13
C ILE A 24 -0.44 9.84 -6.33
N ALA A 25 -0.61 9.32 -7.54
CA ALA A 25 -0.78 10.15 -8.73
C ALA A 25 -2.02 11.06 -8.62
N ILE A 26 -3.14 10.53 -8.10
CA ILE A 26 -4.35 11.33 -7.84
C ILE A 26 -4.11 12.38 -6.75
N GLY A 27 -3.35 12.03 -5.71
CA GLY A 27 -2.97 12.97 -4.66
C GLY A 27 -2.29 14.24 -5.20
N LYS A 28 -1.58 14.15 -6.32
CA LYS A 28 -0.85 15.27 -6.97
C LYS A 28 -1.69 16.09 -7.95
N ARG A 29 -2.90 15.65 -8.28
CA ARG A 29 -3.80 16.34 -9.21
C ARG A 29 -4.39 17.60 -8.58
N THR A 30 -4.89 18.52 -9.41
CA THR A 30 -5.58 19.76 -8.99
C THR A 30 -6.89 20.00 -9.75
N ASP A 31 -7.30 19.06 -10.61
CA ASP A 31 -8.52 19.16 -11.40
C ASP A 31 -9.79 18.84 -10.58
N PRO A 32 -10.98 19.24 -11.07
CA PRO A 32 -12.25 19.03 -10.35
C PRO A 32 -12.60 17.56 -10.08
N GLU A 33 -12.10 16.61 -10.88
CA GLU A 33 -12.41 15.18 -10.74
C GLU A 33 -11.58 14.51 -9.64
N ARG A 34 -10.47 15.14 -9.21
CA ARG A 34 -9.55 14.62 -8.19
C ARG A 34 -10.25 14.05 -6.95
N LYS A 35 -11.23 14.76 -6.38
CA LYS A 35 -11.91 14.32 -5.14
C LYS A 35 -12.73 13.05 -5.36
N PHE A 36 -13.39 12.95 -6.51
CA PHE A 36 -14.17 11.78 -6.89
C PHE A 36 -13.24 10.58 -7.13
N ASP A 37 -12.20 10.77 -7.93
CA ASP A 37 -11.23 9.73 -8.25
C ASP A 37 -10.49 9.25 -7.00
N LEU A 38 -10.19 10.15 -6.06
CA LEU A 38 -9.55 9.80 -4.80
C LEU A 38 -10.43 8.83 -3.99
N VAL A 39 -11.74 9.04 -3.93
CA VAL A 39 -12.66 8.13 -3.22
C VAL A 39 -12.70 6.77 -3.91
N GLN A 40 -12.81 6.73 -5.24
CA GLN A 40 -12.83 5.48 -6.00
C GLN A 40 -11.53 4.68 -5.83
N HIS A 41 -10.38 5.33 -5.96
CA HIS A 41 -9.09 4.67 -5.82
C HIS A 41 -8.77 4.27 -4.38
N ARG A 42 -9.22 5.02 -3.36
CA ARG A 42 -9.12 4.58 -1.95
C ARG A 42 -9.86 3.27 -1.73
N ARG A 43 -11.04 3.10 -2.32
CA ARG A 43 -11.80 1.85 -2.26
C ARG A 43 -11.04 0.71 -2.94
N LYS A 44 -10.62 0.90 -4.20
CA LYS A 44 -9.84 -0.09 -4.96
C LYS A 44 -8.58 -0.52 -4.19
N PHE A 45 -7.88 0.45 -3.59
CA PHE A 45 -6.68 0.21 -2.81
C PHE A 45 -6.93 -0.69 -1.58
N VAL A 46 -8.01 -0.42 -0.82
CA VAL A 46 -8.39 -1.26 0.33
C VAL A 46 -8.81 -2.67 -0.11
N GLU A 47 -9.50 -2.78 -1.26
CA GLU A 47 -9.85 -4.09 -1.85
C GLU A 47 -8.58 -4.89 -2.20
N GLN A 48 -7.58 -4.27 -2.85
CA GLN A 48 -6.31 -4.93 -3.16
C GLN A 48 -5.55 -5.37 -1.91
N MET A 49 -5.56 -4.56 -0.86
CA MET A 49 -4.96 -4.92 0.43
C MET A 49 -5.61 -6.16 1.04
N GLY A 50 -6.94 -6.28 0.95
CA GLY A 50 -7.67 -7.48 1.36
C GLY A 50 -7.30 -8.72 0.55
N LEU A 51 -7.11 -8.56 -0.77
CA LEU A 51 -6.68 -9.64 -1.65
C LEU A 51 -5.25 -10.10 -1.32
N VAL A 52 -4.32 -9.18 -1.08
CA VAL A 52 -2.96 -9.53 -0.65
C VAL A 52 -2.99 -10.34 0.64
N SER A 53 -3.73 -9.90 1.66
CA SER A 53 -3.88 -10.65 2.92
C SER A 53 -4.37 -12.08 2.69
N GLN A 54 -5.38 -12.27 1.84
CA GLN A 54 -5.87 -13.61 1.50
C GLN A 54 -4.85 -14.46 0.74
N MET A 55 -4.04 -13.84 -0.13
CA MET A 55 -3.01 -14.57 -0.90
C MET A 55 -1.83 -14.97 -0.02
N ILE A 56 -1.44 -14.15 0.96
CA ILE A 56 -0.41 -14.50 1.95
C ILE A 56 -0.81 -15.80 2.68
N ASP A 57 -2.05 -15.87 3.16
CA ASP A 57 -2.55 -17.02 3.92
C ASP A 57 -2.69 -18.30 3.07
N ARG A 58 -2.69 -18.17 1.74
CA ARG A 58 -2.83 -19.28 0.79
C ARG A 58 -1.54 -19.65 0.06
N ASP A 59 -0.49 -18.84 0.20
CA ASP A 59 0.75 -19.03 -0.54
C ASP A 59 1.54 -20.23 0.01
N GLY A 60 1.59 -21.31 -0.78
CA GLY A 60 2.21 -22.57 -0.34
C GLY A 60 3.70 -22.47 -0.02
N ALA A 61 4.43 -21.47 -0.55
CA ALA A 61 5.84 -21.26 -0.21
C ALA A 61 5.98 -20.55 1.14
N LEU A 62 5.17 -19.52 1.40
CA LEU A 62 5.12 -18.83 2.69
C LEU A 62 4.58 -19.73 3.81
N GLN A 63 3.60 -20.60 3.53
CA GLN A 63 3.06 -21.51 4.56
C GLN A 63 4.10 -22.49 5.11
N ARG A 64 5.24 -22.71 4.42
CA ARG A 64 6.37 -23.49 4.95
C ARG A 64 7.24 -22.70 5.92
N ARG A 65 6.97 -21.40 6.08
CA ARG A 65 7.72 -20.39 6.84
C ARG A 65 6.74 -19.52 7.64
N PRO A 66 6.06 -20.09 8.65
CA PRO A 66 4.99 -19.40 9.38
C PRO A 66 5.46 -18.09 10.04
N GLU A 67 6.74 -17.98 10.39
CA GLU A 67 7.34 -16.75 10.90
C GLU A 67 7.28 -15.60 9.88
N MET A 68 7.44 -15.92 8.59
CA MET A 68 7.40 -14.94 7.50
C MET A 68 5.97 -14.52 7.19
N VAL A 69 5.00 -15.44 7.27
CA VAL A 69 3.57 -15.14 7.18
C VAL A 69 3.15 -14.16 8.26
N MET A 70 3.53 -14.44 9.51
CA MET A 70 3.22 -13.57 10.65
C MET A 70 3.83 -12.18 10.48
N GLU A 71 5.09 -12.09 10.06
CA GLU A 71 5.75 -10.81 9.86
C GLU A 71 5.12 -10.01 8.72
N MET A 72 4.85 -10.65 7.57
CA MET A 72 4.20 -10.00 6.42
C MET A 72 2.82 -9.46 6.78
N ASN A 73 1.98 -10.28 7.44
CA ASN A 73 0.66 -9.89 7.89
C ASN A 73 0.71 -8.76 8.94
N SER A 74 1.69 -8.78 9.85
CA SER A 74 1.91 -7.70 10.83
C SER A 74 2.21 -6.37 10.14
N ARG A 75 3.12 -6.37 9.16
CA ARG A 75 3.50 -5.18 8.38
C ARG A 75 2.34 -4.66 7.53
N LEU A 76 1.63 -5.56 6.85
CA LEU A 76 0.44 -5.21 6.06
C LEU A 76 -0.66 -4.59 6.94
N SER A 77 -0.86 -5.14 8.15
CA SER A 77 -1.84 -4.61 9.11
C SER A 77 -1.44 -3.24 9.64
N ALA A 78 -0.15 -3.02 9.93
CA ALA A 78 0.35 -1.71 10.34
C ALA A 78 0.18 -0.66 9.22
N PHE A 79 0.39 -1.05 7.97
CA PHE A 79 0.16 -0.19 6.82
C PHE A 79 -1.34 0.13 6.65
N ARG A 80 -2.20 -0.89 6.70
CA ARG A 80 -3.66 -0.75 6.67
C ARG A 80 -4.18 0.25 7.70
N PHE A 81 -3.70 0.10 8.93
CA PHE A 81 -4.11 0.93 10.05
C PHE A 81 -3.70 2.40 9.83
N ALA A 82 -2.45 2.65 9.43
CA ALA A 82 -1.96 4.00 9.17
C ALA A 82 -2.74 4.70 8.04
N ILE A 83 -3.12 3.97 7.00
CA ILE A 83 -3.98 4.50 5.93
C ILE A 83 -5.38 4.82 6.44
N GLY A 84 -5.98 3.90 7.21
CA GLY A 84 -7.31 4.12 7.78
C GLY A 84 -7.35 5.38 8.64
N GLN A 85 -6.32 5.60 9.47
CA GLN A 85 -6.17 6.83 10.24
C GLN A 85 -6.03 8.07 9.34
N HIS A 86 -5.12 8.04 8.35
CA HIS A 86 -4.94 9.15 7.42
C HIS A 86 -6.24 9.50 6.70
N GLN A 87 -6.96 8.51 6.17
CA GLN A 87 -8.21 8.73 5.44
C GLN A 87 -9.35 9.23 6.33
N ALA A 88 -9.39 8.83 7.60
CA ALA A 88 -10.36 9.33 8.58
C ALA A 88 -10.08 10.79 8.96
N SER A 89 -8.80 11.15 9.13
CA SER A 89 -8.39 12.54 9.39
C SER A 89 -8.52 13.43 8.15
N TRP A 90 -8.32 12.87 6.96
CA TRP A 90 -8.32 13.57 5.67
C TRP A 90 -9.30 12.94 4.68
N PRO A 91 -10.62 13.07 4.94
CA PRO A 91 -11.62 12.71 3.95
C PRO A 91 -11.46 13.59 2.71
N ALA A 92 -11.88 13.09 1.54
CA ALA A 92 -11.65 13.76 0.25
C ALA A 92 -12.15 15.23 0.20
N VAL A 93 -13.17 15.55 0.97
CA VAL A 93 -13.72 16.92 1.06
C VAL A 93 -12.80 17.90 1.78
N ARG A 94 -11.91 17.43 2.66
CA ARG A 94 -11.03 18.23 3.53
C ARG A 94 -9.56 18.27 3.11
N ILE A 95 -9.19 17.61 2.01
CA ILE A 95 -7.78 17.51 1.58
C ILE A 95 -7.16 18.85 1.18
N ASP A 96 -7.99 19.87 0.92
CA ASP A 96 -7.55 21.22 0.56
C ASP A 96 -7.64 22.20 1.74
N ASP A 97 -8.12 21.77 2.91
CA ASP A 97 -8.32 22.64 4.09
C ASP A 97 -6.98 23.11 4.68
N ASP A 98 -6.00 22.19 4.75
CA ASP A 98 -4.65 22.44 5.27
C ASP A 98 -3.66 21.46 4.61
N ALA A 99 -2.97 21.95 3.58
CA ALA A 99 -2.03 21.16 2.80
C ALA A 99 -0.81 20.69 3.62
N ALA A 100 -0.39 21.45 4.63
CA ALA A 100 0.77 21.11 5.45
C ALA A 100 0.44 19.95 6.40
N ALA A 101 -0.71 20.03 7.08
CA ALA A 101 -1.17 18.97 7.96
C ALA A 101 -1.58 17.69 7.17
N TYR A 102 -2.12 17.85 5.95
CA TYR A 102 -2.36 16.73 5.04
C TYR A 102 -1.05 16.01 4.67
N ALA A 103 -0.03 16.76 4.25
CA ALA A 103 1.27 16.22 3.87
C ALA A 103 1.96 15.51 5.05
N GLU A 104 1.91 16.10 6.24
CA GLU A 104 2.48 15.49 7.45
C GLU A 104 1.78 14.17 7.80
N SER A 105 0.44 14.14 7.73
CA SER A 105 -0.31 12.90 7.93
C SER A 105 0.03 11.83 6.89
N ALA A 106 0.23 12.21 5.63
CA ALA A 106 0.61 11.29 4.56
C ALA A 106 2.01 10.68 4.78
N ARG A 107 2.97 11.43 5.35
CA ARG A 107 4.31 10.89 5.69
C ARG A 107 4.25 9.71 6.65
N GLY A 108 3.39 9.77 7.66
CA GLY A 108 3.18 8.66 8.59
C GLY A 108 2.68 7.40 7.89
N THR A 109 1.83 7.56 6.88
CA THR A 109 1.38 6.48 6.02
C THR A 109 2.51 5.92 5.14
N TYR A 110 3.29 6.79 4.48
CA TYR A 110 4.40 6.37 3.62
C TYR A 110 5.46 5.57 4.39
N ALA A 111 5.82 5.99 5.60
CA ALA A 111 6.77 5.25 6.43
C ALA A 111 6.32 3.82 6.76
N LYS A 112 5.00 3.54 6.79
CA LYS A 112 4.48 2.17 6.98
C LYS A 112 4.40 1.41 5.66
N ALA A 113 4.09 2.09 4.56
CA ALA A 113 4.13 1.54 3.22
C ALA A 113 5.55 1.04 2.89
N ASP A 114 6.55 1.90 3.05
CA ASP A 114 7.95 1.60 2.73
C ASP A 114 8.44 0.39 3.52
N ARG A 115 8.18 0.36 4.84
CA ARG A 115 8.51 -0.81 5.68
C ARG A 115 7.86 -2.13 5.25
N PHE A 116 6.69 -2.08 4.61
CA PHE A 116 6.05 -3.28 4.07
C PHE A 116 6.69 -3.69 2.74
N TRP A 117 6.94 -2.72 1.85
CA TRP A 117 7.50 -2.96 0.54
C TRP A 117 8.99 -3.33 0.55
N ASP A 118 9.78 -2.70 1.42
CA ASP A 118 11.18 -3.04 1.66
C ASP A 118 11.27 -4.49 2.13
N TRP A 119 10.43 -4.87 3.10
CA TRP A 119 10.38 -6.25 3.58
C TRP A 119 10.02 -7.23 2.45
N CYS A 120 9.05 -6.89 1.60
CA CYS A 120 8.70 -7.74 0.45
C CYS A 120 9.89 -7.91 -0.50
N SER A 121 10.62 -6.84 -0.77
CA SER A 121 11.76 -6.85 -1.70
C SER A 121 12.98 -7.58 -1.12
N GLU A 122 13.18 -7.51 0.20
CA GLU A 122 14.28 -8.17 0.91
C GLU A 122 14.06 -9.69 1.13
N ASN A 123 12.79 -10.13 1.19
CA ASN A 123 12.44 -11.47 1.63
C ASN A 123 11.75 -12.32 0.55
N LEU A 124 11.17 -11.72 -0.48
CA LEU A 124 10.40 -12.42 -1.52
C LEU A 124 11.05 -12.24 -2.89
N THR A 125 10.75 -13.13 -3.82
CA THR A 125 11.01 -12.90 -5.24
C THR A 125 9.97 -11.95 -5.83
N PHE A 126 9.99 -10.71 -5.37
CA PHE A 126 9.09 -9.64 -5.80
C PHE A 126 9.88 -8.34 -5.97
N GLU A 127 9.70 -7.70 -7.12
CA GLU A 127 10.23 -6.36 -7.36
C GLU A 127 9.05 -5.40 -7.42
N ARG A 128 9.03 -4.42 -6.50
CA ARG A 128 8.03 -3.36 -6.54
C ARG A 128 8.30 -2.51 -7.78
N HIS A 129 7.28 -2.29 -8.60
CA HIS A 129 7.29 -1.21 -9.57
C HIS A 129 7.27 0.13 -8.82
N SER A 130 8.46 0.60 -8.42
CA SER A 130 8.62 1.87 -7.74
C SER A 130 8.13 2.99 -8.66
N ALA A 131 7.11 3.72 -8.20
CA ALA A 131 6.90 5.06 -8.71
C ALA A 131 8.14 5.87 -8.32
N ILE A 132 8.88 6.35 -9.31
CA ILE A 132 10.03 7.23 -9.11
C ILE A 132 9.58 8.40 -8.21
N PHE A 133 10.09 8.44 -6.98
CA PHE A 133 10.10 9.65 -6.16
C PHE A 133 11.55 10.13 -6.16
N PRO A 134 11.86 11.27 -6.81
CA PRO A 134 13.16 11.89 -6.58
C PRO A 134 13.22 12.26 -5.10
N SER A 135 14.23 11.73 -4.41
CA SER A 135 14.64 12.20 -3.08
C SER A 135 14.85 13.72 -3.21
N SER A 136 14.05 14.48 -2.46
CA SER A 136 14.32 15.92 -2.26
C SER A 136 15.42 16.08 -1.22
#